data_AF-A0A923M9S8-F1
#
_entry.id   AF-A0A923M9S8-F1
#
_cell.length_a   1.000
_cell.length_b   1.000
_cell.length_c   1.000
_cell.angle_alpha   90.00
_cell.angle_beta   90.00
_cell.angle_gamma   90.00
#
_symmetry.space_group_name_H-M   'P 1'
#
loop_
_entity.id
_entity.type
_entity.pdbx_description
1 polymer ?
#
loop_
_entity_poly.entity_id
_entity_poly.type
_entity_poly.pdbx_seq_one_letter_code
_entity_poly.pdbx_strand_id
1 'polypeptide(L)'
;MDFSIVDSSAYGSIGNIRKPDFTTSRTDAEWRALWAEYKGSDGKPVPTIDFQSLMVVGIFGGEKSVGCTIAEVKRVVQEEAAVRVEYTEGVSPGVASRRFACGASSARPAVVAAIPRSPLPVWFLKVDQPPPPPTAAASPTYIENSYIVTFKPSSGSYKSPIWPPVEGRPRGFDNGVPFGEPSTGQSKAALAVELGIRGDVVYILEAINGAVLSIDAADAERLRKDPRVLSVDQNALGSGA
;
A
#
# COMPACT_ATOMS: atom_id res chain seq x y z
N MET A 1 -5.16 1.93 18.50
CA MET A 1 -6.35 2.39 19.25
C MET A 1 -7.39 1.31 19.14
N ASP A 2 -8.11 1.03 20.21
CA ASP A 2 -9.26 0.12 20.15
C ASP A 2 -10.41 0.81 19.40
N PHE A 3 -11.24 0.02 18.72
CA PHE A 3 -12.44 0.52 18.04
C PHE A 3 -13.57 -0.49 18.17
N SER A 4 -14.81 -0.01 18.04
CA SER A 4 -15.99 -0.87 18.01
C SER A 4 -16.79 -0.60 16.74
N ILE A 5 -17.24 -1.68 16.08
CA ILE A 5 -18.14 -1.56 14.94
C ILE A 5 -19.51 -1.18 15.45
N VAL A 6 -20.02 -0.03 14.97
CA VAL A 6 -21.36 0.46 15.30
C VAL A 6 -22.38 -0.17 14.35
N ASP A 7 -22.06 -0.22 13.07
CA ASP A 7 -22.86 -0.88 12.04
C ASP A 7 -22.00 -1.18 10.81
N SER A 8 -22.35 -2.25 10.10
CA SER A 8 -21.77 -2.56 8.78
C SER A 8 -22.86 -3.09 7.86
N SER A 9 -22.83 -2.68 6.59
CA SER A 9 -23.73 -3.19 5.56
C SER A 9 -22.94 -3.91 4.48
N ALA A 10 -23.00 -5.24 4.54
CA ALA A 10 -22.36 -6.15 3.59
C ALA A 10 -23.19 -6.41 2.32
N TYR A 11 -24.48 -6.10 2.35
CA TYR A 11 -25.44 -6.56 1.34
C TYR A 11 -26.33 -5.40 0.89
N GLY A 12 -25.83 -4.65 -0.10
CA GLY A 12 -26.55 -3.92 -1.16
C GLY A 12 -27.84 -3.12 -0.94
N SER A 13 -28.46 -3.08 0.24
CA SER A 13 -29.85 -2.63 0.35
C SER A 13 -30.12 -1.59 1.43
N ILE A 14 -29.11 -1.14 2.18
CA ILE A 14 -29.32 -0.37 3.43
C ILE A 14 -28.59 0.98 3.44
N GLY A 15 -27.55 1.16 2.62
CA GLY A 15 -26.82 2.43 2.51
C GLY A 15 -27.37 3.32 1.40
N ASN A 16 -27.79 4.55 1.68
CA ASN A 16 -28.19 5.51 0.63
C ASN A 16 -27.01 6.29 0.02
N ILE A 17 -25.82 6.17 0.61
CA ILE A 17 -24.61 6.81 0.11
C ILE A 17 -24.11 6.05 -1.12
N ARG A 18 -24.30 6.66 -2.31
CA ARG A 18 -23.97 6.06 -3.61
C ARG A 18 -22.56 6.38 -4.11
N LYS A 19 -22.00 7.51 -3.66
CA LYS A 19 -20.63 7.89 -4.02
C LYS A 19 -19.67 7.41 -2.94
N PRO A 20 -18.44 7.00 -3.30
CA PRO A 20 -17.42 6.74 -2.30
C PRO A 20 -17.21 7.97 -1.44
N ASP A 21 -17.20 7.79 -0.12
CA ASP A 21 -17.02 8.89 0.83
C ASP A 21 -16.44 8.42 2.16
N PHE A 22 -15.78 9.34 2.85
CA PHE A 22 -15.29 9.16 4.20
C PHE A 22 -15.76 10.28 5.10
N THR A 23 -16.17 9.95 6.31
CA THR A 23 -16.69 10.93 7.25
C THR A 23 -16.14 10.74 8.65
N THR A 24 -16.19 11.80 9.43
CA THR A 24 -15.91 11.79 10.86
C THR A 24 -16.98 12.61 11.56
N SER A 25 -17.67 12.00 12.51
CA SER A 25 -18.63 12.69 13.38
C SER A 25 -18.05 12.77 14.79
N ARG A 26 -17.88 13.99 15.30
CA ARG A 26 -17.37 14.28 16.65
C ARG A 26 -18.46 14.73 17.60
N THR A 27 -19.70 14.89 17.11
CA THR A 27 -20.87 15.30 17.88
C THR A 27 -22.08 14.42 17.59
N ASP A 28 -23.02 14.40 18.53
CA ASP A 28 -24.30 13.70 18.37
C ASP A 28 -25.12 14.25 17.18
N ALA A 29 -25.06 15.57 16.94
CA ALA A 29 -25.74 16.19 15.81
C ALA A 29 -25.18 15.71 14.45
N GLU A 30 -23.85 15.72 14.30
CA GLU A 30 -23.18 15.20 13.09
C GLU A 30 -23.50 13.72 12.88
N TRP A 31 -23.51 12.94 13.95
CA TRP A 31 -23.80 11.51 13.88
C TRP A 31 -25.24 11.21 13.49
N ARG A 32 -26.22 11.94 14.04
CA ARG A 32 -27.63 11.81 13.64
C ARG A 32 -27.83 12.19 12.18
N ALA A 33 -27.18 13.25 11.72
CA ALA A 33 -27.23 13.67 10.32
C ALA A 33 -26.65 12.58 9.40
N LEU A 34 -25.48 12.07 9.74
CA LEU A 34 -24.84 10.97 9.00
C LEU A 34 -25.72 9.70 9.01
N TRP A 35 -26.26 9.31 10.16
CA TRP A 35 -27.09 8.12 10.27
C TRP A 35 -28.38 8.23 9.44
N ALA A 36 -29.00 9.41 9.45
CA ALA A 36 -30.18 9.69 8.63
C ALA A 36 -29.86 9.60 7.14
N GLU A 37 -28.71 10.10 6.69
CA GLU A 37 -28.26 9.93 5.31
C GLU A 37 -27.95 8.46 5.00
N TYR A 38 -27.14 7.82 5.84
CA TYR A 38 -26.70 6.44 5.64
C TYR A 38 -27.87 5.46 5.58
N LYS A 39 -28.77 5.48 6.58
CA LYS A 39 -29.91 4.54 6.67
C LYS A 39 -31.15 5.00 5.92
N GLY A 40 -31.33 6.30 5.70
CA GLY A 40 -32.54 6.87 5.13
C GLY A 40 -33.80 6.33 5.78
N SER A 41 -34.68 5.72 4.99
CA SER A 41 -35.99 5.23 5.41
C SER A 41 -36.00 3.85 6.09
N ASP A 42 -34.84 3.23 6.33
CA ASP A 42 -34.77 1.88 6.92
C ASP A 42 -35.29 1.78 8.36
N GLY A 43 -35.63 2.91 8.99
CA GLY A 43 -36.27 2.96 10.30
C GLY A 43 -35.40 2.46 11.46
N LYS A 44 -34.12 2.14 11.21
CA LYS A 44 -33.20 1.73 12.26
C LYS A 44 -32.92 2.90 13.20
N PRO A 45 -33.08 2.72 14.54
CA PRO A 45 -32.79 3.78 15.49
C PRO A 45 -31.31 4.16 15.42
N VAL A 46 -31.03 5.45 15.61
CA VAL A 46 -29.65 5.96 15.69
C VAL A 46 -28.98 5.37 16.94
N PRO A 47 -27.83 4.68 16.82
CA PRO A 47 -27.09 4.18 17.96
C PRO A 47 -26.62 5.32 18.87
N THR A 48 -26.75 5.15 20.19
CA THR A 48 -26.22 6.09 21.18
C THR A 48 -24.71 5.95 21.28
N ILE A 49 -23.99 7.08 21.13
CA ILE A 49 -22.53 7.15 21.26
C ILE A 49 -22.17 8.18 22.33
N ASP A 50 -21.27 7.84 23.25
CA ASP A 50 -20.70 8.80 24.18
C ASP A 50 -19.63 9.65 23.46
N PHE A 51 -20.04 10.79 22.93
CA PHE A 51 -19.11 11.69 22.26
C PHE A 51 -18.12 12.37 23.20
N GLN A 52 -18.22 12.25 24.54
CA GLN A 52 -17.17 12.77 25.42
C GLN A 52 -15.88 11.95 25.28
N SER A 53 -16.01 10.63 25.11
CA SER A 53 -14.88 9.71 25.01
C SER A 53 -14.62 9.19 23.60
N LEU A 54 -15.63 9.20 22.72
CA LEU A 54 -15.56 8.60 21.39
C LEU A 54 -15.86 9.62 20.28
N MET A 55 -15.46 9.27 19.06
CA MET A 55 -15.95 9.85 17.82
C MET A 55 -16.26 8.73 16.83
N VAL A 56 -17.05 9.02 15.80
CA VAL A 56 -17.44 8.03 14.79
C VAL A 56 -16.69 8.30 13.49
N VAL A 57 -16.21 7.24 12.86
CA VAL A 57 -15.69 7.27 11.49
C VAL A 57 -16.57 6.42 10.59
N GLY A 58 -16.82 6.89 9.38
CA GLY A 58 -17.58 6.17 8.37
C GLY A 58 -16.79 5.98 7.10
N ILE A 59 -16.81 4.77 6.57
CA ILE A 59 -16.25 4.40 5.28
C ILE A 59 -17.40 3.93 4.40
N PHE A 60 -17.63 4.64 3.31
CA PHE A 60 -18.65 4.33 2.31
C PHE A 60 -17.96 4.06 0.99
N GLY A 61 -18.00 2.82 0.50
CA GLY A 61 -17.34 2.46 -0.75
C GLY A 61 -18.12 2.90 -1.99
N GLY A 62 -19.33 3.42 -1.83
CA GLY A 62 -20.23 3.79 -2.93
C GLY A 62 -20.81 2.57 -3.66
N GLU A 63 -21.43 2.79 -4.81
CA GLU A 63 -22.04 1.73 -5.60
C GLU A 63 -20.98 0.83 -6.28
N LYS A 64 -21.10 -0.49 -6.06
CA LYS A 64 -20.22 -1.53 -6.61
C LYS A 64 -21.04 -2.47 -7.48
N SER A 65 -20.44 -2.96 -8.57
CA SER A 65 -21.06 -3.93 -9.48
C SER A 65 -21.15 -5.35 -8.91
N VAL A 66 -20.49 -5.62 -7.78
CA VAL A 66 -20.44 -6.94 -7.14
C VAL A 66 -21.20 -6.90 -5.82
N GLY A 67 -22.27 -7.69 -5.71
CA GLY A 67 -23.22 -7.64 -4.58
C GLY A 67 -22.68 -8.02 -3.20
N CYS A 68 -21.55 -8.72 -3.14
CA CYS A 68 -20.94 -9.21 -1.91
C CYS A 68 -19.77 -8.34 -1.42
N THR A 69 -19.56 -7.17 -2.02
CA THR A 69 -18.48 -6.29 -1.60
C THR A 69 -18.80 -5.72 -0.23
N ILE A 70 -17.89 -5.91 0.71
CA ILE A 70 -17.91 -5.34 2.07
C ILE A 70 -16.79 -4.33 2.23
N ALA A 71 -17.01 -3.35 3.12
CA ALA A 71 -15.95 -2.55 3.71
C ALA A 71 -15.72 -3.01 5.15
N GLU A 72 -14.48 -3.05 5.59
CA GLU A 72 -14.11 -3.50 6.93
C GLU A 72 -12.98 -2.63 7.49
N VAL A 73 -13.16 -2.12 8.72
CA VAL A 73 -12.07 -1.46 9.46
C VAL A 73 -11.12 -2.52 9.98
N LYS A 74 -9.85 -2.44 9.60
CA LYS A 74 -8.81 -3.36 10.06
C LYS A 74 -8.08 -2.84 11.27
N ARG A 75 -7.74 -1.55 11.26
CA ARG A 75 -6.92 -0.96 12.32
C ARG A 75 -7.15 0.54 12.42
N VAL A 76 -6.99 1.05 13.64
CA VAL A 76 -6.99 2.48 13.92
C VAL A 76 -5.71 2.83 14.67
N VAL A 77 -4.89 3.70 14.07
CA VAL A 77 -3.58 4.10 14.59
C VAL A 77 -3.61 5.60 14.87
N GLN A 78 -3.24 5.99 16.08
CA GLN A 78 -2.93 7.39 16.37
C GLN A 78 -1.45 7.62 16.10
N GLU A 79 -1.18 8.57 15.22
CA GLU A 79 0.16 9.06 14.91
C GLU A 79 0.32 10.46 15.51
N GLU A 80 1.50 11.05 15.37
CA GLU A 80 1.79 12.37 15.97
C GLU A 80 0.89 13.48 15.40
N ALA A 81 0.56 13.40 14.10
CA ALA A 81 -0.17 14.46 13.39
C ALA A 81 -1.58 14.07 12.93
N ALA A 82 -1.95 12.79 12.98
CA ALA A 82 -3.22 12.30 12.43
C ALA A 82 -3.69 11.01 13.12
N VAL A 83 -4.97 10.68 12.94
CA VAL A 83 -5.50 9.33 13.18
C VAL A 83 -5.65 8.63 11.83
N ARG A 84 -4.96 7.51 11.64
CA ARG A 84 -5.04 6.70 10.44
C ARG A 84 -6.00 5.53 10.64
N VAL A 85 -7.01 5.44 9.78
CA VAL A 85 -7.97 4.34 9.73
C VAL A 85 -7.62 3.45 8.54
N GLU A 86 -7.11 2.25 8.82
CA GLU A 86 -6.83 1.23 7.82
C GLU A 86 -8.10 0.41 7.56
N TYR A 87 -8.47 0.28 6.30
CA TYR A 87 -9.67 -0.47 5.92
C TYR A 87 -9.43 -1.33 4.67
N THR A 88 -10.21 -2.39 4.54
CA THR A 88 -10.25 -3.19 3.30
C THR A 88 -11.60 -3.03 2.62
N GLU A 89 -11.62 -3.14 1.31
CA GLU A 89 -12.84 -3.32 0.54
C GLU A 89 -12.67 -4.53 -0.37
N GLY A 90 -13.59 -5.48 -0.31
CA GLY A 90 -13.48 -6.71 -1.08
C GLY A 90 -14.66 -7.65 -0.88
N VAL A 91 -14.63 -8.80 -1.56
CA VAL A 91 -15.62 -9.85 -1.34
C VAL A 91 -15.41 -10.43 0.06
N SER A 92 -16.50 -10.55 0.82
CA SER A 92 -16.42 -11.15 2.15
C SER A 92 -15.81 -12.56 2.09
N PRO A 93 -14.76 -12.88 2.87
CA PRO A 93 -14.12 -14.20 2.86
C PRO A 93 -15.09 -15.35 3.17
N GLY A 94 -16.09 -15.09 4.01
CA GLY A 94 -17.15 -16.05 4.35
C GLY A 94 -18.09 -16.38 3.18
N VAL A 95 -18.11 -15.53 2.16
CA VAL A 95 -18.90 -15.69 0.92
C VAL A 95 -18.03 -16.28 -0.19
N ALA A 96 -16.76 -15.90 -0.28
CA ALA A 96 -15.81 -16.48 -1.24
C ALA A 96 -15.60 -18.01 -1.05
N SER A 97 -15.79 -18.51 0.16
CA SER A 97 -15.62 -19.91 0.55
C SER A 97 -16.88 -20.77 0.42
N ARG A 98 -18.05 -20.18 0.16
CA ARG A 98 -19.29 -20.91 -0.13
C ARG A 98 -19.62 -20.70 -1.60
N ARG A 99 -20.28 -21.67 -2.26
CA ARG A 99 -20.81 -21.51 -3.63
C ARG A 99 -21.96 -20.48 -3.71
N PHE A 100 -21.90 -19.40 -2.93
CA PHE A 100 -22.78 -18.26 -3.07
C PHE A 100 -22.31 -17.47 -4.29
N ALA A 101 -23.07 -17.58 -5.38
CA ALA A 101 -22.89 -16.67 -6.49
C ALA A 101 -23.16 -15.26 -5.98
N CYS A 102 -22.12 -14.42 -5.96
CA CYS A 102 -22.29 -12.99 -5.86
C CYS A 102 -23.04 -12.56 -7.12
N GLY A 103 -24.36 -12.48 -7.00
CA GLY A 103 -25.21 -12.07 -8.11
C GLY A 103 -24.80 -10.68 -8.61
N ALA A 104 -25.24 -10.36 -9.83
CA ALA A 104 -25.06 -9.04 -10.44
C ALA A 104 -25.92 -7.94 -9.76
N SER A 105 -26.15 -8.05 -8.45
CA SER A 105 -26.79 -7.02 -7.65
C SER A 105 -25.74 -5.99 -7.24
N SER A 106 -26.06 -4.71 -7.37
CA SER A 106 -25.17 -3.64 -6.92
C SER A 106 -25.01 -3.68 -5.40
N ALA A 107 -23.79 -3.61 -4.88
CA ALA A 107 -23.53 -3.42 -3.45
C ALA A 107 -23.24 -1.95 -3.13
N ARG A 108 -23.47 -1.58 -1.86
CA ARG A 108 -23.02 -0.32 -1.28
C ARG A 108 -22.31 -0.62 0.03
N PRO A 109 -21.05 -1.10 -0.02
CA PRO A 109 -20.28 -1.41 1.18
C PRO A 109 -20.19 -0.17 2.07
N ALA A 110 -20.56 -0.35 3.34
CA ALA A 110 -20.40 0.68 4.35
C ALA A 110 -20.01 0.06 5.68
N VAL A 111 -19.14 0.74 6.41
CA VAL A 111 -18.82 0.43 7.80
C VAL A 111 -18.70 1.74 8.58
N VAL A 112 -19.35 1.77 9.74
CA VAL A 112 -19.24 2.86 10.70
C VAL A 112 -18.71 2.30 12.01
N ALA A 113 -17.69 2.95 12.55
CA ALA A 113 -17.00 2.51 13.76
C ALA A 113 -16.84 3.66 14.74
N ALA A 114 -16.97 3.36 16.02
CA ALA A 114 -16.62 4.28 17.10
C ALA A 114 -15.16 4.07 17.49
N ILE A 115 -14.43 5.17 17.61
CA ILE A 115 -13.00 5.21 17.96
C ILE A 115 -12.78 6.24 19.08
N PRO A 116 -11.69 6.17 19.86
CA PRO A 116 -11.42 7.16 20.89
C PRO A 116 -11.36 8.57 20.26
N ARG A 117 -11.96 9.53 20.98
CA ARG A 117 -12.05 10.91 20.52
C ARG A 117 -10.64 11.48 20.34
N SER A 118 -10.40 12.09 19.18
CA SER A 118 -9.15 12.78 18.88
C SER A 118 -9.42 14.12 18.17
N PRO A 119 -8.68 15.18 18.53
CA PRO A 119 -8.75 16.46 17.81
C PRO A 119 -7.99 16.41 16.48
N LEU A 120 -7.15 15.39 16.26
CA LEU A 120 -6.33 15.27 15.06
C LEU A 120 -7.20 15.02 13.80
N PRO A 121 -6.72 15.41 12.61
CA PRO A 121 -7.33 15.01 11.35
C PRO A 121 -7.34 13.49 11.22
N VAL A 122 -8.37 12.96 10.53
CA VAL A 122 -8.52 11.53 10.27
C VAL A 122 -8.24 11.27 8.80
N TRP A 123 -7.36 10.32 8.50
CA TRP A 123 -7.08 9.89 7.13
C TRP A 123 -7.35 8.39 6.97
N PHE A 124 -7.78 8.01 5.78
CA PHE A 124 -8.23 6.65 5.48
C PHE A 124 -7.25 6.00 4.52
N LEU A 125 -6.70 4.85 4.92
CA LEU A 125 -5.79 4.06 4.11
C LEU A 125 -6.48 2.76 3.72
N LYS A 126 -6.73 2.58 2.41
CA LYS A 126 -7.11 1.26 1.92
C LYS A 126 -5.88 0.37 2.02
N VAL A 127 -5.94 -0.64 2.86
CA VAL A 127 -4.95 -1.71 2.90
C VAL A 127 -5.51 -2.86 2.06
N ASP A 128 -4.68 -3.46 1.23
CA ASP A 128 -5.01 -4.78 0.70
C ASP A 128 -5.14 -5.74 1.89
N GLN A 129 -5.98 -6.77 1.79
CA GLN A 129 -6.30 -7.62 2.95
C GLN A 129 -5.02 -7.99 3.72
N PRO A 130 -5.03 -7.92 5.07
CA PRO A 130 -3.90 -8.43 5.84
C PRO A 130 -3.62 -9.83 5.33
N PRO A 131 -2.35 -10.17 5.05
CA PRO A 131 -2.01 -11.43 4.42
C PRO A 131 -2.73 -12.54 5.18
N PRO A 132 -3.36 -13.51 4.48
CA PRO A 132 -4.03 -14.61 5.15
C PRO A 132 -3.08 -15.18 6.23
N PRO A 133 -3.59 -15.59 7.40
CA PRO A 133 -2.75 -16.19 8.45
C PRO A 133 -1.86 -17.23 7.78
N PRO A 134 -0.54 -17.26 8.09
CA PRO A 134 0.50 -17.86 7.24
C PRO A 134 0.18 -19.32 6.93
N THR A 135 -0.61 -19.51 5.89
CA THR A 135 -0.83 -20.75 5.21
C THR A 135 0.19 -20.65 4.10
N ALA A 136 1.42 -21.06 4.41
CA ALA A 136 2.59 -21.06 3.54
C ALA A 136 2.47 -19.99 2.43
N ALA A 137 2.81 -18.73 2.75
CA ALA A 137 3.07 -17.75 1.71
C ALA A 137 3.94 -18.47 0.68
N ALA A 138 3.42 -18.61 -0.55
CA ALA A 138 4.18 -19.22 -1.62
C ALA A 138 5.52 -18.50 -1.59
N SER A 139 6.60 -19.24 -1.31
CA SER A 139 7.92 -18.65 -1.20
C SER A 139 8.11 -17.82 -2.47
N PRO A 140 8.47 -16.52 -2.35
CA PRO A 140 8.62 -15.69 -3.52
C PRO A 140 9.48 -16.46 -4.52
N THR A 141 8.98 -16.58 -5.76
CA THR A 141 9.77 -17.24 -6.80
C THR A 141 10.89 -16.28 -7.13
N TYR A 142 12.07 -16.58 -6.61
CA TYR A 142 13.25 -15.79 -6.88
C TYR A 142 13.70 -16.02 -8.31
N ILE A 143 14.13 -14.94 -8.96
CA ILE A 143 14.86 -15.03 -10.21
C ILE A 143 16.28 -15.45 -9.85
N GLU A 144 16.70 -16.61 -10.34
CA GLU A 144 18.06 -17.09 -10.12
C GLU A 144 19.09 -16.08 -10.64
N ASN A 145 20.16 -15.91 -9.88
CA ASN A 145 21.30 -15.05 -10.22
C ASN A 145 20.93 -13.58 -10.49
N SER A 146 19.79 -13.08 -9.99
CA SER A 146 19.36 -11.70 -10.22
C SER A 146 19.19 -10.97 -8.90
N TYR A 147 19.89 -9.85 -8.74
CA TYR A 147 19.95 -9.09 -7.48
C TYR A 147 19.79 -7.59 -7.72
N ILE A 148 19.10 -6.89 -6.82
CA ILE A 148 19.13 -5.43 -6.70
C ILE A 148 20.17 -5.08 -5.64
N VAL A 149 21.09 -4.19 -6.00
CA VAL A 149 22.12 -3.67 -5.10
C VAL A 149 21.93 -2.17 -4.97
N THR A 150 21.80 -1.68 -3.74
CA THR A 150 21.79 -0.25 -3.45
C THR A 150 23.11 0.15 -2.81
N PHE A 151 23.60 1.34 -3.14
CA PHE A 151 24.87 1.86 -2.65
C PHE A 151 24.62 3.03 -1.69
N LYS A 152 25.58 3.27 -0.79
CA LYS A 152 25.57 4.49 0.03
C LYS A 152 25.78 5.72 -0.87
N PRO A 153 25.11 6.85 -0.60
CA PRO A 153 25.32 8.08 -1.37
C PRO A 153 26.75 8.59 -1.18
N SER A 154 27.28 9.30 -2.18
CA SER A 154 28.57 9.98 -2.06
C SER A 154 28.55 10.99 -0.92
N SER A 155 29.55 10.97 -0.04
CA SER A 155 29.66 11.88 1.11
C SER A 155 31.11 12.05 1.52
N GLY A 156 31.59 13.30 1.57
CA GLY A 156 32.98 13.61 1.89
C GLY A 156 33.96 12.90 0.94
N SER A 157 34.87 12.09 1.49
CA SER A 157 35.83 11.29 0.71
C SER A 157 35.22 10.00 0.13
N TYR A 158 34.02 9.63 0.52
CA TYR A 158 33.34 8.44 0.04
C TYR A 158 32.63 8.72 -1.29
N LYS A 159 32.97 7.94 -2.32
CA LYS A 159 32.39 8.05 -3.67
C LYS A 159 31.51 6.83 -3.96
N SER A 160 30.24 7.06 -4.23
CA SER A 160 29.32 6.03 -4.72
C SER A 160 29.80 5.49 -6.08
N PRO A 161 29.72 4.17 -6.31
CA PRO A 161 29.94 3.60 -7.64
C PRO A 161 28.93 4.11 -8.68
N ILE A 162 27.72 4.51 -8.26
CA ILE A 162 26.70 5.04 -9.17
C ILE A 162 26.87 6.56 -9.29
N TRP A 163 26.92 7.05 -10.53
CA TRP A 163 27.02 8.48 -10.78
C TRP A 163 25.68 9.17 -10.49
N PRO A 164 25.69 10.31 -9.77
CA PRO A 164 24.46 11.05 -9.54
C PRO A 164 23.93 11.59 -10.87
N PRO A 165 22.60 11.79 -10.99
CA PRO A 165 22.03 12.43 -12.16
C PRO A 165 22.71 13.77 -12.47
N VAL A 166 22.97 14.03 -13.75
CA VAL A 166 23.51 15.33 -14.20
C VAL A 166 22.38 16.36 -14.15
N GLU A 167 22.53 17.39 -13.32
CA GLU A 167 21.56 18.49 -13.28
C GLU A 167 21.38 19.14 -14.66
N GLY A 168 20.13 19.40 -15.04
CA GLY A 168 19.79 20.00 -16.33
C GLY A 168 19.82 19.04 -17.53
N ARG A 169 20.23 17.77 -17.37
CA ARG A 169 19.99 16.76 -18.41
C ARG A 169 18.56 16.24 -18.32
N PRO A 170 17.77 16.36 -19.40
CA PRO A 170 16.40 15.91 -19.37
C PRO A 170 16.36 14.36 -19.37
N ARG A 171 15.46 13.80 -18.55
CA ARG A 171 15.35 12.36 -18.28
C ARG A 171 14.28 11.72 -19.17
N GLY A 172 14.40 10.42 -19.42
CA GLY A 172 13.36 9.63 -20.08
C GLY A 172 13.51 9.55 -21.60
N PHE A 173 12.63 8.74 -22.19
CA PHE A 173 12.69 8.30 -23.59
C PHE A 173 12.65 9.46 -24.60
N ASP A 174 11.87 10.49 -24.31
CA ASP A 174 11.72 11.68 -25.17
C ASP A 174 13.02 12.49 -25.34
N ASN A 175 14.02 12.20 -24.52
CA ASN A 175 15.32 12.87 -24.51
C ASN A 175 16.45 12.00 -25.06
N GLY A 176 16.10 10.90 -25.76
CA GLY A 176 17.07 10.03 -26.42
C GLY A 176 17.83 9.09 -25.48
N VAL A 177 17.40 8.97 -24.21
CA VAL A 177 17.93 7.97 -23.28
C VAL A 177 17.04 6.72 -23.37
N PRO A 178 17.54 5.59 -23.90
CA PRO A 178 16.76 4.37 -23.99
C PRO A 178 16.31 3.87 -22.62
N PHE A 179 15.20 3.14 -22.58
CA PHE A 179 14.76 2.48 -21.36
C PHE A 179 15.85 1.55 -20.82
N GLY A 180 16.22 1.74 -19.55
CA GLY A 180 17.25 0.95 -18.89
C GLY A 180 18.69 1.46 -19.04
N GLU A 181 18.90 2.57 -19.75
CA GLU A 181 20.19 3.26 -19.78
C GLU A 181 20.22 4.44 -18.80
N PRO A 182 21.33 4.65 -18.06
CA PRO A 182 21.47 5.77 -17.15
C PRO A 182 21.59 7.10 -17.91
N SER A 183 20.97 8.17 -17.40
CA SER A 183 21.04 9.51 -18.00
C SER A 183 22.46 10.11 -17.93
N THR A 184 23.28 9.61 -17.01
CA THR A 184 24.69 9.94 -16.85
C THR A 184 25.58 9.38 -17.98
N GLY A 185 25.12 8.38 -18.72
CA GLY A 185 25.94 7.65 -19.69
C GLY A 185 26.98 6.73 -19.03
N GLN A 186 26.81 6.41 -17.74
CA GLN A 186 27.67 5.47 -17.04
C GLN A 186 27.64 4.10 -17.73
N SER A 187 28.82 3.56 -18.06
CA SER A 187 28.93 2.24 -18.69
C SER A 187 28.65 1.12 -17.68
N LYS A 188 27.71 0.23 -18.03
CA LYS A 188 27.39 -0.99 -17.28
C LYS A 188 28.61 -1.91 -17.13
N ALA A 189 29.41 -2.06 -18.19
CA ALA A 189 30.62 -2.87 -18.17
C ALA A 189 31.72 -2.25 -17.28
N ALA A 190 31.88 -0.92 -17.32
CA ALA A 190 32.83 -0.23 -16.44
C ALA A 190 32.42 -0.38 -14.97
N LEU A 191 31.12 -0.27 -14.68
CA LEU A 191 30.60 -0.49 -13.34
C LEU A 191 30.79 -1.94 -12.88
N ALA A 192 30.58 -2.94 -13.75
CA ALA A 192 30.85 -4.34 -13.42
C ALA A 192 32.32 -4.56 -13.01
N VAL A 193 33.26 -3.97 -13.76
CA VAL A 193 34.70 -4.01 -13.43
C VAL A 193 34.99 -3.29 -12.11
N GLU A 194 34.40 -2.12 -11.87
CA GLU A 194 34.57 -1.36 -10.62
C GLU A 194 34.03 -2.11 -9.38
N LEU A 195 32.94 -2.87 -9.55
CA LEU A 195 32.38 -3.71 -8.50
C LEU A 195 33.14 -5.04 -8.34
N GLY A 196 34.01 -5.39 -9.28
CA GLY A 196 34.76 -6.65 -9.30
C GLY A 196 33.84 -7.87 -9.40
N ILE A 197 32.70 -7.75 -10.07
CA ILE A 197 31.75 -8.85 -10.28
C ILE A 197 32.09 -9.64 -11.54
N ARG A 198 31.76 -10.94 -11.56
CA ARG A 198 31.95 -11.84 -12.71
C ARG A 198 30.74 -11.91 -13.62
N GLY A 199 29.62 -11.30 -13.22
CA GLY A 199 28.40 -11.20 -14.01
C GLY A 199 28.17 -9.80 -14.57
N ASP A 200 26.92 -9.54 -14.96
CA ASP A 200 26.56 -8.33 -15.70
C ASP A 200 25.78 -7.33 -14.85
N VAL A 201 25.99 -6.04 -15.12
CA VAL A 201 25.05 -4.99 -14.70
C VAL A 201 23.95 -4.94 -15.76
N VAL A 202 22.73 -5.32 -15.37
CA VAL A 202 21.55 -5.31 -16.25
C VAL A 202 20.99 -3.88 -16.37
N TYR A 203 20.83 -3.21 -15.23
CA TYR A 203 20.29 -1.86 -15.14
C TYR A 203 21.03 -1.02 -14.11
N ILE A 204 21.12 0.29 -14.37
CA ILE A 204 21.57 1.29 -13.40
C ILE A 204 20.35 2.11 -12.97
N LEU A 205 20.10 2.16 -11.67
CA LEU A 205 18.94 2.79 -11.04
C LEU A 205 19.38 4.07 -10.32
N GLU A 206 19.63 5.13 -11.10
CA GLU A 206 20.16 6.41 -10.60
C GLU A 206 19.27 7.02 -9.49
N ALA A 207 17.96 6.86 -9.59
CA ALA A 207 16.99 7.43 -8.64
C ALA A 207 17.12 6.87 -7.22
N ILE A 208 17.64 5.65 -7.08
CA ILE A 208 17.84 4.99 -5.78
C ILE A 208 19.30 4.67 -5.50
N ASN A 209 20.23 5.27 -6.26
CA ASN A 209 21.67 5.01 -6.17
C ASN A 209 21.97 3.49 -6.18
N GLY A 210 21.39 2.76 -7.14
CA GLY A 210 21.45 1.30 -7.18
C GLY A 210 21.67 0.73 -8.58
N ALA A 211 21.74 -0.60 -8.66
CA ALA A 211 21.86 -1.36 -9.91
C ALA A 211 21.16 -2.72 -9.79
N VAL A 212 20.68 -3.23 -10.91
CA VAL A 212 20.22 -4.62 -11.05
C VAL A 212 21.35 -5.42 -11.68
N LEU A 213 21.75 -6.49 -11.01
CA LEU A 213 22.89 -7.33 -11.37
C LEU A 213 22.41 -8.74 -11.74
N SER A 214 23.05 -9.33 -12.74
CA SER A 214 22.96 -10.75 -13.08
C SER A 214 24.26 -11.42 -12.64
N ILE A 215 24.32 -11.89 -11.39
CA ILE A 215 25.53 -12.42 -10.72
C ILE A 215 25.21 -13.67 -9.91
N ASP A 216 26.22 -14.49 -9.62
CA ASP A 216 26.04 -15.65 -8.74
C ASP A 216 25.89 -15.24 -7.25
N ALA A 217 25.44 -16.19 -6.43
CA ALA A 217 25.24 -15.97 -5.00
C ALA A 217 26.55 -15.63 -4.25
N ALA A 218 27.71 -16.09 -4.72
CA ALA A 218 28.99 -15.82 -4.08
C ALA A 218 29.43 -14.36 -4.28
N ASP A 219 29.24 -13.82 -5.48
CA ASP A 219 29.46 -12.41 -5.79
C ASP A 219 28.46 -11.53 -5.02
N ALA A 220 27.20 -11.95 -4.89
CA ALA A 220 26.20 -11.25 -4.07
C ALA A 220 26.60 -11.18 -2.58
N GLU A 221 27.06 -12.29 -2.00
CA GLU A 221 27.59 -12.35 -0.63
C GLU A 221 28.85 -11.51 -0.43
N ARG A 222 29.71 -11.42 -1.46
CA ARG A 222 30.87 -10.53 -1.44
C ARG A 222 30.43 -9.06 -1.42
N LEU A 223 29.46 -8.69 -2.26
CA LEU A 223 28.93 -7.32 -2.30
C LEU A 223 28.25 -6.92 -0.99
N ARG A 224 27.58 -7.83 -0.27
CA ARG A 224 27.03 -7.55 1.07
C ARG A 224 28.07 -7.07 2.08
N LYS A 225 29.34 -7.43 1.87
CA LYS A 225 30.48 -7.04 2.72
C LYS A 225 31.24 -5.83 2.18
N ASP A 226 30.92 -5.35 0.99
CA ASP A 226 31.56 -4.17 0.42
C ASP A 226 31.12 -2.92 1.22
N PRO A 227 32.06 -2.13 1.77
CA PRO A 227 31.72 -0.96 2.58
C PRO A 227 30.90 0.09 1.81
N ARG A 228 30.90 0.04 0.48
CA ARG A 228 30.13 0.92 -0.39
C ARG A 228 28.65 0.53 -0.52
N VAL A 229 28.34 -0.73 -0.27
CA VAL A 229 26.99 -1.27 -0.45
C VAL A 229 26.12 -0.98 0.77
N LEU A 230 24.86 -0.65 0.51
CA LEU A 230 23.83 -0.43 1.51
C LEU A 230 22.95 -1.68 1.67
N SER A 231 22.45 -2.25 0.56
CA SER A 231 21.69 -3.51 0.56
C SER A 231 21.98 -4.36 -0.69
N VAL A 232 21.75 -5.68 -0.56
CA VAL A 232 21.77 -6.65 -1.67
C VAL A 232 20.58 -7.59 -1.49
N ASP A 233 19.60 -7.45 -2.38
CA ASP A 233 18.31 -8.14 -2.31
C ASP A 233 18.12 -9.00 -3.56
N GLN A 234 17.74 -10.28 -3.40
CA GLN A 234 17.48 -11.14 -4.56
C GLN A 234 16.16 -10.73 -5.21
N ASN A 235 16.16 -10.62 -6.54
CA ASN A 235 14.95 -10.31 -7.30
C ASN A 235 13.92 -11.42 -7.10
N ALA A 236 12.72 -11.03 -6.70
CA ALA A 236 11.56 -11.89 -6.64
C ALA A 236 10.60 -11.52 -7.78
N LEU A 237 10.02 -12.53 -8.43
CA LEU A 237 8.82 -12.30 -9.22
C LEU A 237 7.73 -11.83 -8.26
N GLY A 238 7.28 -10.59 -8.43
CA GLY A 238 6.07 -10.14 -7.77
C GLY A 238 4.96 -11.13 -8.13
N SER A 239 4.24 -11.63 -7.12
CA SER A 239 3.00 -12.35 -7.38
C SER A 239 2.03 -11.34 -7.99
N GLY A 240 1.99 -11.27 -9.32
CA GLY A 240 1.01 -10.48 -10.04
C GLY A 240 -0.38 -10.98 -9.61
N ALA A 241 -1.06 -10.17 -8.82
CA ALA A 241 -2.46 -10.34 -8.46
C ALA A 241 -3.31 -9.41 -9.34
#